data_AF-A0A3D8QHA2-F1
#
_entry.id   AF-A0A3D8QHA2-F1
#
_cell.length_a   1.000
_cell.length_b   1.000
_cell.length_c   1.000
_cell.angle_alpha   90.00
_cell.angle_beta   90.00
_cell.angle_gamma   90.00
#
_symmetry.space_group_name_H-M   'P 1'
#
loop_
_entity.id
_entity.type
_entity.pdbx_description
1 polymer ?
#
loop_
_entity_poly.entity_id
_entity_poly.type
_entity_poly.pdbx_seq_one_letter_code
_entity_poly.pdbx_strand_id
1 'polypeptide(L)'
;MGRGKKKVLSDFIDSIPDEKLEGFPDSPSTLYHDLDFRFDMQGITSNDEWNLQIQVNFKPKTPSLRKFAPKTVAGPVLVSRSEPLTGEEIRQALRDTVRFE
;
A
#
# COMPACT_ATOMS: atom_id res chain seq x y z
N MET A 1 20.43 -13.56 -9.43
CA MET A 1 19.13 -13.07 -9.95
C MET A 1 18.53 -12.12 -8.92
N GLY A 2 18.30 -10.85 -9.26
CA GLY A 2 17.73 -9.87 -8.32
C GLY A 2 16.27 -10.19 -7.97
N ARG A 3 15.85 -9.89 -6.74
CA ARG A 3 14.43 -10.02 -6.34
C ARG A 3 13.58 -9.15 -7.28
N GLY A 4 12.64 -9.76 -7.98
CA GLY A 4 11.74 -9.02 -8.87
C GLY A 4 10.88 -8.03 -8.09
N LYS A 5 10.63 -6.85 -8.67
CA LYS A 5 9.82 -5.75 -8.09
C LYS A 5 8.48 -6.21 -7.48
N LYS A 6 7.77 -7.11 -8.16
CA LYS A 6 6.54 -7.73 -7.65
C LYS A 6 6.76 -8.52 -6.35
N LYS A 7 7.85 -9.29 -6.27
CA LYS A 7 8.18 -10.07 -5.07
C LYS A 7 8.49 -9.17 -3.88
N VAL A 8 9.25 -8.08 -4.08
CA VAL A 8 9.57 -7.13 -3.01
C VAL A 8 8.29 -6.45 -2.50
N LEU A 9 7.36 -6.11 -3.39
CA LEU A 9 6.07 -5.54 -2.98
C LEU A 9 5.18 -6.56 -2.27
N SER A 10 5.11 -7.81 -2.74
CA SER A 10 4.36 -8.85 -2.04
C SER A 10 4.90 -9.11 -0.63
N ASP A 11 6.24 -9.10 -0.48
CA ASP A 11 6.94 -9.22 0.80
C ASP A 11 6.61 -8.03 1.72
N PHE A 12 6.58 -6.81 1.16
CA PHE A 12 6.15 -5.62 1.89
C PHE A 12 4.69 -5.73 2.37
N ILE A 13 3.76 -6.15 1.51
CA ILE A 13 2.34 -6.33 1.86
C ILE A 13 2.18 -7.38 2.97
N ASP A 14 2.92 -8.47 2.91
CA ASP A 14 2.92 -9.53 3.92
C ASP A 14 3.50 -9.06 5.26
N SER A 15 4.48 -8.15 5.20
CA SER A 15 5.12 -7.55 6.37
C SER A 15 4.28 -6.47 7.05
N ILE A 16 3.19 -5.97 6.45
CA ILE A 16 2.32 -4.98 7.10
C ILE A 16 1.57 -5.69 8.22
N PRO A 17 1.75 -5.32 9.50
CA PRO A 17 1.06 -5.99 10.59
C PRO A 17 -0.43 -5.63 10.57
N ASP A 18 -1.28 -6.55 11.03
CA ASP A 18 -2.74 -6.41 10.97
C ASP A 18 -3.24 -5.14 11.69
N GLU A 19 -2.54 -4.70 12.76
CA GLU A 19 -2.83 -3.43 13.45
C GLU A 19 -2.76 -2.18 12.54
N LYS A 20 -2.03 -2.24 11.42
CA LYS A 20 -1.94 -1.14 10.43
C LYS A 20 -2.94 -1.28 9.30
N LEU A 21 -3.65 -2.39 9.26
CA LEU A 21 -4.71 -2.69 8.31
C LEU A 21 -6.10 -2.56 8.94
N GLU A 22 -6.16 -2.07 10.19
CA GLU A 22 -7.39 -1.85 10.94
C GLU A 22 -7.37 -0.44 11.54
N GLY A 23 -8.56 0.13 11.78
CA GLY A 23 -8.68 1.41 12.52
C GLY A 23 -7.99 2.59 11.85
N PHE A 24 -8.18 2.77 10.53
CA PHE A 24 -7.53 3.85 9.80
C PHE A 24 -7.93 5.25 10.30
N PRO A 25 -7.00 6.21 10.33
CA PRO A 25 -7.28 7.58 10.74
C PRO A 25 -8.22 8.28 9.76
N ASP A 26 -8.98 9.26 10.22
CA ASP A 26 -9.84 10.09 9.36
C ASP A 26 -9.06 11.03 8.43
N SER A 27 -7.78 11.25 8.70
CA SER A 27 -6.93 12.17 7.98
C SER A 27 -5.87 11.43 7.15
N PRO A 28 -5.46 11.97 6.00
CA PRO A 28 -4.43 11.37 5.16
C PRO A 28 -3.14 11.19 5.96
N SER A 29 -2.62 9.97 5.99
CA SER A 29 -1.45 9.63 6.77
C SER A 29 -0.75 8.36 6.28
N THR A 30 0.55 8.28 6.54
CA THR A 30 1.33 7.08 6.28
C THR A 30 1.11 6.08 7.40
N LEU A 31 0.51 4.94 7.06
CA LEU A 31 0.14 3.88 8.02
C LEU A 31 1.33 2.98 8.33
N TYR A 32 2.13 2.68 7.29
CA TYR A 32 3.28 1.81 7.41
C TYR A 32 4.31 2.16 6.33
N HIS A 33 5.60 1.99 6.61
CA HIS A 33 6.64 2.21 5.63
C HIS A 33 7.86 1.32 5.91
N ASP A 34 8.65 1.10 4.88
CA ASP A 34 9.98 0.51 4.95
C ASP A 34 10.97 1.34 4.11
N LEU A 35 12.14 0.81 3.78
CA LEU A 35 13.16 1.45 2.97
C LEU A 35 12.77 1.55 1.49
N ASP A 36 11.88 0.66 1.03
CA ASP A 36 11.48 0.57 -0.38
C ASP A 36 10.09 1.16 -0.66
N PHE A 37 9.12 0.98 0.25
CA PHE A 37 7.72 1.33 0.05
C PHE A 37 7.12 2.05 1.25
N ARG A 38 6.02 2.77 0.99
CA ARG A 38 5.13 3.31 2.00
C ARG A 38 3.69 2.93 1.68
N PHE A 39 2.97 2.53 2.70
CA PHE A 39 1.54 2.31 2.72
C PHE A 39 0.87 3.54 3.31
N ASP A 40 0.06 4.18 2.49
CA ASP A 40 -0.49 5.50 2.74
C ASP A 40 -2.01 5.47 2.60
N MET A 41 -2.68 6.13 3.52
CA MET A 41 -4.08 6.49 3.40
C MET A 41 -4.12 7.91 2.83
N GLN A 42 -4.57 8.04 1.59
CA GLN A 42 -4.56 9.31 0.84
C GLN A 42 -5.74 10.22 1.18
N GLY A 43 -6.73 9.71 1.90
CA GLY A 43 -7.92 10.44 2.33
C GLY A 43 -9.17 9.56 2.29
N ILE A 44 -10.30 10.19 2.58
CA ILE A 44 -11.62 9.59 2.52
C ILE A 44 -12.28 10.01 1.20
N THR A 45 -12.89 9.06 0.49
CA THR A 45 -13.66 9.36 -0.73
C THR A 45 -14.99 10.02 -0.40
N SER A 46 -15.69 10.56 -1.41
CA SER A 46 -17.04 11.11 -1.23
C SER A 46 -18.07 10.08 -0.75
N ASN A 47 -17.76 8.78 -0.80
CA ASN A 47 -18.59 7.68 -0.33
C ASN A 47 -18.22 7.22 1.10
N ASP A 48 -17.41 7.98 1.83
CA ASP A 48 -16.94 7.64 3.17
C ASP A 48 -16.08 6.35 3.21
N GLU A 49 -15.25 6.15 2.18
CA GLU A 49 -14.31 5.02 2.07
C GLU A 49 -12.87 5.51 2.23
N TRP A 50 -12.04 4.76 2.98
CA TRP A 50 -10.61 5.00 3.06
C TRP A 50 -9.92 4.63 1.75
N ASN A 51 -9.16 5.56 1.18
CA ASN A 51 -8.36 5.32 -0.03
C ASN A 51 -6.94 4.92 0.33
N LEU A 52 -6.68 3.61 0.28
CA LEU A 52 -5.41 2.99 0.64
C LEU A 52 -4.54 2.76 -0.59
N GLN A 53 -3.28 3.16 -0.51
CA GLN A 53 -2.32 3.07 -1.61
C GLN A 53 -0.93 2.67 -1.13
N ILE A 54 -0.20 1.91 -1.95
CA ILE A 54 1.23 1.67 -1.75
C ILE A 54 2.03 2.43 -2.79
N GLN A 55 2.96 3.24 -2.32
CA GLN A 55 3.87 4.03 -3.14
C GLN A 55 5.31 3.61 -2.89
N VAL A 56 6.17 3.80 -3.89
CA VAL A 56 7.60 3.61 -3.75
C VAL A 56 8.22 4.83 -3.09
N ASN A 57 9.07 4.62 -2.08
CA ASN A 57 9.75 5.72 -1.39
C ASN A 57 10.77 6.44 -2.28
N PHE A 58 11.06 7.70 -1.97
CA PHE A 58 12.09 8.46 -2.67
C PHE A 58 13.47 7.86 -2.32
N LYS A 59 14.18 7.34 -3.32
CA LYS A 59 15.43 6.56 -3.19
C LYS A 59 15.25 5.19 -2.51
N PRO A 60 14.51 4.25 -3.14
CA PRO A 60 14.36 2.92 -2.61
C PRO A 60 15.72 2.20 -2.55
N LYS A 61 15.88 1.34 -1.54
CA LYS A 61 17.05 0.46 -1.37
C LYS A 61 17.22 -0.46 -2.57
N THR A 62 16.11 -0.98 -3.09
CA THR A 62 16.05 -1.85 -4.26
C THR A 62 16.25 -1.01 -5.54
N PRO A 63 17.35 -1.20 -6.28
CA PRO A 63 17.68 -0.36 -7.44
C PRO A 63 16.64 -0.45 -8.56
N SER A 64 15.97 -1.60 -8.71
CA SER A 64 14.90 -1.81 -9.69
C SER A 64 13.66 -0.94 -9.44
N LEU A 65 13.44 -0.50 -8.20
CA LEU A 65 12.32 0.37 -7.82
C LEU A 65 12.62 1.85 -8.06
N ARG A 66 13.89 2.24 -8.24
CA ARG A 66 14.27 3.66 -8.45
C ARG A 66 13.60 4.29 -9.66
N LYS A 67 13.30 3.50 -10.70
CA LYS A 67 12.55 3.96 -11.88
C LYS A 67 11.08 4.24 -11.60
N PHE A 68 10.55 3.63 -10.55
CA PHE A 68 9.16 3.76 -10.13
C PHE A 68 9.01 4.77 -9.00
N ALA A 69 10.05 5.12 -8.26
CA ALA A 69 9.97 6.14 -7.22
C ALA A 69 9.70 7.54 -7.80
N PRO A 70 8.78 8.36 -7.21
CA PRO A 70 7.86 8.09 -6.11
C PRO A 70 6.41 7.81 -6.59
N LYS A 71 6.21 6.82 -7.45
CA LYS A 71 4.90 6.46 -8.01
C LYS A 71 4.18 5.44 -7.13
N THR A 72 2.85 5.46 -7.23
CA THR A 72 1.95 4.41 -6.73
C THR A 72 2.15 3.13 -7.53
N VAL A 73 2.34 2.02 -6.83
CA VAL A 73 2.56 0.68 -7.42
C VAL A 73 1.49 -0.32 -7.00
N ALA A 74 0.67 0.00 -6.00
CA ALA A 74 -0.52 -0.76 -5.63
C ALA A 74 -1.62 0.20 -5.15
N GLY A 75 -2.88 -0.09 -5.50
CA GLY A 75 -4.04 0.73 -5.21
C GLY A 75 -4.52 1.59 -6.40
N PRO A 76 -5.62 2.35 -6.22
CA PRO A 76 -6.36 2.57 -4.97
C PRO A 76 -7.15 1.34 -4.50
N VAL A 77 -7.07 1.03 -3.21
CA VAL A 77 -7.95 0.09 -2.51
C VAL A 77 -8.90 0.91 -1.66
N LEU A 78 -10.19 0.78 -1.92
CA LEU A 78 -11.23 1.50 -1.19
C LEU A 78 -11.78 0.60 -0.09
N VAL A 79 -11.80 1.12 1.14
CA VAL A 79 -12.30 0.39 2.31
C VAL A 79 -13.40 1.19 2.97
N SER A 80 -14.62 0.66 2.98
CA SER A 80 -15.78 1.30 3.59
C SER A 80 -15.63 1.43 5.10
N ARG A 81 -16.03 2.58 5.67
CA ARG A 81 -16.02 2.78 7.13
C ARG A 81 -17.12 2.01 7.86
N SER A 82 -18.26 1.80 7.19
CA SER A 82 -19.39 1.04 7.76
C SER A 82 -19.13 -0.47 7.77
N GLU A 83 -18.36 -0.95 6.80
CA GLU A 83 -17.99 -2.36 6.65
C GLU A 83 -16.49 -2.42 6.32
N PRO A 84 -15.61 -2.23 7.33
CA PRO A 84 -14.18 -2.28 7.12
C PRO A 84 -13.78 -3.67 6.63
N LEU A 85 -13.04 -3.71 5.53
CA LEU A 85 -12.37 -4.92 5.08
C LEU A 85 -11.40 -5.40 6.17
N THR A 86 -11.27 -6.72 6.30
CA THR A 86 -10.27 -7.30 7.19
C THR A 86 -8.86 -7.07 6.64
N GLY A 87 -7.85 -7.15 7.49
CA GLY A 87 -6.46 -7.00 7.05
C GLY A 87 -6.07 -7.95 5.91
N GLU A 88 -6.59 -9.17 5.92
CA GLU A 88 -6.39 -10.13 4.83
C GLU A 88 -7.01 -9.68 3.50
N GLU A 89 -8.26 -9.21 3.53
CA GLU A 89 -8.96 -8.69 2.34
C GLU A 89 -8.20 -7.49 1.75
N ILE A 90 -7.71 -6.58 2.60
CA ILE A 90 -6.91 -5.43 2.16
C ILE A 90 -5.58 -5.88 1.56
N ARG A 91 -4.89 -6.84 2.18
CA ARG A 91 -3.66 -7.43 1.61
C ARG A 91 -3.94 -8.05 0.24
N GLN A 92 -5.05 -8.76 0.08
CA GLN A 92 -5.44 -9.34 -1.21
C GLN A 92 -5.77 -8.27 -2.26
N ALA A 93 -6.57 -7.25 -1.90
CA ALA A 93 -6.90 -6.15 -2.80
C ALA A 93 -5.64 -5.36 -3.23
N LEU A 94 -4.69 -5.15 -2.31
CA LEU A 94 -3.40 -4.54 -2.62
C LEU A 94 -2.58 -5.41 -3.58
N ARG A 95 -2.63 -6.73 -3.44
CA ARG A 95 -1.97 -7.69 -4.34
C ARG A 95 -2.61 -7.72 -5.73
N ASP A 96 -3.93 -7.58 -5.81
CA ASP A 96 -4.66 -7.55 -7.09
C ASP A 96 -4.42 -6.24 -7.85
N THR A 97 -4.36 -5.13 -7.12
CA THR A 97 -4.15 -3.78 -7.69
C THR A 97 -2.67 -3.46 -8.01
N VAL A 98 -1.76 -4.44 -7.93
CA VAL A 98 -0.35 -4.23 -8.22
C VAL A 98 -0.13 -3.86 -9.69
N ARG A 99 0.33 -2.63 -9.94
CA ARG A 99 0.69 -2.13 -11.26
C ARG A 99 2.16 -1.72 -11.29
N PHE A 100 2.95 -2.51 -12.01
CA PHE A 100 4.34 -2.20 -12.33
C PHE A 100 4.51 -2.05 -13.85
N GLU A 101 3.78 -1.10 -14.42
CA GLU A 101 3.88 -0.69 -15.83
C GLU A 101 5.08 0.24 -16.06
#